data_AF-A0AAX6LJC9-F1
#
_entry.id   AF-A0AAX6LJC9-F1
#
_cell.length_a   1.000
_cell.length_b   1.000
_cell.length_c   1.000
_cell.angle_alpha   90.00
_cell.angle_beta   90.00
_cell.angle_gamma   90.00
#
_symmetry.space_group_name_H-M   'P 1'
#
loop_
_entity.id
_entity.type
_entity.pdbx_description
1 polymer ?
#
loop_
_entity_poly.entity_id
_entity_poly.type
_entity_poly.pdbx_seq_one_letter_code
_entity_poly.pdbx_strand_id
1 'polypeptide(L)'
;GRVQTPTLYMVYQRDQAIKNFKPEPYFELNAEILANQQKFVAKLDPYQRFKDETGLMTFMQAKHVQKGSQAGLIKDVQKQAKKRASPQLFSLSSLQSAMNKRYHASA
;
A
#
# COMPACT_ATOMS: atom_id res chain seq x y z
N GLY A 1 8.40 11.97 -34.42
CA GLY A 1 7.33 13.00 -34.55
C GLY A 1 6.88 13.46 -33.17
N ARG A 2 6.27 14.66 -33.06
CA ARG A 2 5.93 15.33 -31.78
C ARG A 2 5.07 14.50 -30.82
N VAL A 3 4.31 13.50 -31.31
CA VAL A 3 3.43 12.65 -30.50
C VAL A 3 3.99 11.24 -30.32
N GLN A 4 4.34 10.57 -31.42
CA GLN A 4 4.82 9.18 -31.39
C GLN A 4 6.10 9.00 -30.57
N THR A 5 7.07 9.93 -30.72
CA THR A 5 8.38 9.80 -30.06
C THR A 5 8.27 9.95 -28.55
N PRO A 6 7.55 10.96 -28.01
CA PRO A 6 7.29 11.01 -26.56
C PRO A 6 6.52 9.81 -26.01
N THR A 7 5.52 9.30 -26.74
CA THR A 7 4.75 8.11 -26.30
C THR A 7 5.64 6.88 -26.20
N LEU A 8 6.48 6.63 -27.20
CA LEU A 8 7.44 5.52 -27.16
C LEU A 8 8.45 5.70 -26.01
N TYR A 9 8.91 6.93 -25.79
CA TYR A 9 9.84 7.24 -24.72
C TYR A 9 9.25 6.97 -23.32
N MET A 10 7.95 7.23 -23.09
CA MET A 10 7.29 6.89 -21.84
C MET A 10 7.29 5.38 -21.56
N VAL A 11 7.06 4.56 -22.59
CA VAL A 11 7.13 3.09 -22.48
C VAL A 11 8.56 2.66 -22.19
N TYR A 12 9.55 3.20 -22.90
CA TYR A 12 10.96 2.94 -22.67
C TYR A 12 11.40 3.28 -21.24
N GLN A 13 11.03 4.45 -20.73
CA GLN A 13 11.35 4.85 -19.35
C GLN A 13 10.74 3.89 -18.32
N ARG A 14 9.50 3.43 -18.53
CA ARG A 14 8.86 2.47 -17.64
C ARG A 14 9.58 1.12 -17.67
N ASP A 15 9.97 0.64 -18.85
CA ASP A 15 10.74 -0.58 -19.03
C ASP A 15 12.11 -0.49 -18.34
N GLN A 16 12.83 0.63 -18.48
CA GLN A 16 14.08 0.86 -17.77
C GLN A 16 13.90 0.91 -16.25
N ALA A 17 12.82 1.54 -15.76
CA ALA A 17 12.53 1.56 -14.33
C ALA A 17 12.27 0.15 -13.78
N ILE A 18 11.56 -0.70 -14.53
CA ILE A 18 11.31 -2.10 -14.14
C ILE A 18 12.61 -2.92 -14.19
N LYS A 19 13.39 -2.81 -15.27
CA LYS A 19 14.66 -3.54 -15.45
C LYS A 19 15.68 -3.22 -14.37
N ASN A 20 15.73 -1.96 -13.94
CA ASN A 20 16.66 -1.48 -12.93
C ASN A 20 16.10 -1.56 -11.49
N PHE A 21 14.84 -1.97 -11.32
CA PHE A 21 14.25 -2.16 -9.99
C PHE A 21 14.89 -3.38 -9.32
N LYS A 22 15.47 -3.16 -8.14
CA LYS A 22 16.03 -4.21 -7.29
C LYS A 22 15.09 -4.40 -6.09
N PRO A 23 14.30 -5.49 -6.03
CA PRO A 23 13.47 -5.77 -4.88
C PRO A 23 14.34 -5.99 -3.65
N GLU A 24 14.01 -5.32 -2.55
CA GLU A 24 14.71 -5.48 -1.28
C GLU A 24 13.71 -5.95 -0.20
N PRO A 25 14.06 -6.97 0.60
CA PRO A 25 13.22 -7.38 1.72
C PRO A 25 13.17 -6.27 2.78
N TYR A 26 12.04 -6.20 3.48
CA TYR A 26 11.85 -5.30 4.61
C TYR A 26 10.96 -5.98 5.66
N PHE A 27 11.03 -5.48 6.88
CA PHE A 27 10.25 -5.96 8.01
C PHE A 27 9.23 -4.91 8.46
N GLU A 28 8.09 -5.36 8.93
CA GLU A 28 7.04 -4.54 9.56
C GLU A 28 6.70 -5.10 10.93
N LEU A 29 6.31 -4.24 11.86
CA LEU A 29 5.73 -4.65 13.13
C LEU A 29 4.20 -4.69 13.01
N ASN A 30 3.66 -5.90 13.07
CA ASN A 30 2.22 -6.16 13.07
C ASN A 30 1.83 -6.91 14.35
N ALA A 31 0.64 -6.63 14.86
CA ALA A 31 0.08 -7.30 16.03
C ALA A 31 -1.29 -7.89 15.69
N GLU A 32 -1.48 -9.18 15.98
CA GLU A 32 -2.78 -9.82 15.92
C GLU A 32 -3.54 -9.52 17.22
N ILE A 33 -4.70 -8.88 17.10
CA ILE A 33 -5.52 -8.48 18.24
C ILE A 33 -6.85 -9.23 18.19
N LEU A 34 -7.20 -9.86 19.31
CA LEU A 34 -8.53 -10.43 19.56
C LEU A 34 -9.25 -9.53 20.57
N ALA A 35 -10.28 -8.80 20.12
CA ALA A 35 -11.12 -7.96 20.97
C ALA A 35 -12.58 -8.23 20.66
N ASN A 36 -13.42 -8.41 21.68
CA ASN A 36 -14.87 -8.65 21.53
C ASN A 36 -15.20 -9.76 20.50
N GLN A 37 -14.45 -10.88 20.55
CA GLN A 37 -14.57 -12.01 19.61
C GLN A 37 -14.21 -11.71 18.15
N GLN A 38 -13.67 -10.53 17.86
CA GLN A 38 -13.19 -10.14 16.53
C GLN A 38 -11.68 -10.14 16.47
N LYS A 39 -11.13 -10.76 15.43
CA LYS A 39 -9.68 -10.77 15.13
C LYS A 39 -9.37 -9.73 14.07
N PHE A 40 -8.35 -8.93 14.31
CA PHE A 40 -7.81 -8.01 13.30
C PHE A 40 -6.30 -7.83 13.49
N VAL A 41 -5.63 -7.36 12.43
CA VAL A 41 -4.20 -7.06 12.45
C VAL A 41 -4.03 -5.55 12.62
N ALA A 42 -3.37 -5.15 13.70
CA ALA A 42 -2.91 -3.78 13.89
C ALA A 42 -1.52 -3.61 13.28
N LYS A 43 -1.30 -2.47 12.65
CA LYS A 43 0.01 -2.03 12.16
C LYS A 43 0.56 -0.98 13.11
N LEU A 44 1.89 -0.89 13.17
CA LEU A 44 2.56 0.18 13.89
C LEU A 44 2.09 1.57 13.42
N ASP A 45 1.84 2.46 14.38
CA ASP A 45 1.53 3.86 14.17
C ASP A 45 2.52 4.74 14.97
N PRO A 46 3.25 5.68 14.34
CA PRO A 46 3.30 5.92 12.90
C PRO A 46 3.87 4.74 12.12
N TYR A 47 3.38 4.54 10.90
CA TYR A 47 3.82 3.45 10.03
C TYR A 47 5.32 3.54 9.74
N GLN A 48 6.03 2.43 9.96
CA GLN A 48 7.46 2.33 9.75
C GLN A 48 7.84 0.95 9.22
N ARG A 49 8.78 0.92 8.28
CA ARG A 49 9.46 -0.28 7.79
C ARG A 49 10.87 -0.34 8.34
N PHE A 50 11.38 -1.55 8.52
CA PHE A 50 12.75 -1.81 8.96
C PHE A 50 13.49 -2.54 7.85
N LYS A 51 14.74 -2.14 7.61
CA LYS A 51 15.57 -2.74 6.55
C LYS A 51 15.93 -4.19 6.88
N ASP A 52 16.15 -4.47 8.15
CA ASP A 52 16.59 -5.75 8.67
C ASP A 52 15.84 -6.12 9.96
N GLU A 53 15.92 -7.39 10.34
CA GLU A 53 15.30 -7.89 11.57
C GLU A 53 15.96 -7.28 12.81
N THR A 54 17.26 -7.02 12.77
CA THR A 54 18.01 -6.36 13.84
C THR A 54 17.44 -4.98 14.17
N GLY A 55 17.19 -4.14 13.16
CA GLY A 55 16.58 -2.82 13.36
C GLY A 55 15.18 -2.90 13.95
N LEU A 56 14.37 -3.89 13.53
CA LEU A 56 13.06 -4.15 14.13
C LEU A 56 13.21 -4.57 15.60
N MET A 57 14.11 -5.50 15.92
CA MET A 57 14.31 -5.99 17.29
C MET A 57 14.84 -4.89 18.22
N THR A 58 15.75 -4.03 17.75
CA THR A 58 16.22 -2.86 18.50
C THR A 58 15.08 -1.88 18.77
N PHE A 59 14.21 -1.62 17.78
CA PHE A 59 13.03 -0.79 17.98
C PHE A 59 12.07 -1.39 19.02
N MET A 60 11.79 -2.69 18.92
CA MET A 60 10.95 -3.40 19.89
C MET A 60 11.51 -3.31 21.31
N GLN A 61 12.82 -3.52 21.48
CA GLN A 61 13.49 -3.43 22.77
C GLN A 61 13.42 -2.01 23.37
N ALA A 62 13.66 -0.98 22.56
CA ALA A 62 13.56 0.42 22.97
C ALA A 62 12.14 0.85 23.37
N LYS A 63 11.12 0.15 22.84
CA LYS A 63 9.70 0.36 23.17
C LYS A 63 9.15 -0.63 24.20
N HIS A 64 10.00 -1.50 24.75
CA HIS A 64 9.62 -2.56 25.69
C HIS A 64 8.54 -3.51 25.14
N VAL A 65 8.54 -3.72 23.83
CA VAL A 65 7.67 -4.67 23.13
C VAL A 65 8.43 -5.99 22.93
N GLN A 66 7.75 -7.11 23.11
CA GLN A 66 8.32 -8.45 22.92
C GLN A 66 7.51 -9.23 21.90
N LYS A 67 8.16 -10.17 21.21
CA LYS A 67 7.45 -11.12 20.34
C LYS A 67 6.61 -12.05 21.22
N GLY A 68 5.32 -12.21 20.87
CA GLY A 68 4.41 -13.10 21.59
C GLY A 68 3.10 -12.42 21.98
N SER A 69 2.40 -13.00 22.95
CA SER A 69 1.16 -12.43 23.48
C SER A 69 1.47 -11.41 24.55
N GLN A 70 1.00 -10.18 24.35
CA GLN A 70 1.13 -9.10 25.32
C GLN A 70 -0.24 -8.43 25.52
N ALA A 71 -0.48 -7.93 26.73
CA ALA A 71 -1.66 -7.12 27.00
C ALA A 71 -1.56 -5.80 26.20
N GLY A 72 -2.61 -5.47 25.45
CA GLY A 72 -2.75 -4.20 24.75
C GLY A 72 -3.82 -3.34 25.43
N LEU A 73 -3.59 -2.03 25.47
CA LEU A 73 -4.60 -1.05 25.88
C LEU A 73 -5.06 -0.27 24.64
N ILE A 74 -6.38 -0.26 24.41
CA ILE A 74 -6.98 0.59 23.38
C ILE A 74 -6.93 2.03 23.88
N LYS A 75 -6.08 2.86 23.27
CA LYS A 75 -5.93 4.28 23.65
C LYS A 75 -7.05 5.17 23.10
N ASP A 76 -7.49 4.92 21.87
CA ASP A 76 -8.51 5.72 21.19
C ASP A 76 -9.26 4.87 20.17
N VAL A 77 -10.55 5.17 19.96
CA VAL A 77 -11.41 4.54 18.96
C VAL A 77 -12.17 5.61 18.19
N GLN A 78 -11.74 5.88 16.97
CA GLN A 78 -12.40 6.84 16.09
C GLN A 78 -13.31 6.14 15.08
N LYS A 79 -14.56 6.58 15.01
CA LYS A 79 -15.54 6.12 14.01
C LYS A 79 -15.93 7.30 13.14
N GLN A 80 -15.65 7.21 11.84
CA GLN A 80 -15.99 8.24 10.86
C GLN A 80 -16.82 7.65 9.73
N ALA A 81 -17.97 8.26 9.45
CA ALA A 81 -18.76 7.91 8.28
C ALA A 81 -18.02 8.37 7.01
N LYS A 82 -17.70 7.44 6.11
CA LYS A 82 -17.11 7.75 4.81
C LYS A 82 -18.16 7.65 3.73
N LYS A 83 -18.32 8.71 2.93
CA LYS A 83 -19.18 8.73 1.73
C LYS A 83 -18.30 8.75 0.48
N ARG A 84 -18.63 7.93 -0.52
CA ARG A 84 -18.04 8.02 -1.86
C ARG A 84 -19.06 8.63 -2.79
N ALA A 85 -18.69 9.70 -3.49
CA ALA A 85 -19.53 10.27 -4.53
C ALA A 85 -19.60 9.32 -5.73
N SER A 86 -20.67 9.43 -6.52
CA SER A 86 -20.77 8.73 -7.80
C SER A 86 -19.61 9.14 -8.72
N PRO A 87 -19.11 8.22 -9.57
CA PRO A 87 -18.12 8.56 -10.58
C PRO A 87 -18.64 9.68 -11.51
N GLN A 88 -17.73 10.48 -12.03
CA GLN A 88 -18.04 11.47 -13.07
C GLN A 88 -18.48 10.77 -14.36
N LEU A 89 -19.23 11.48 -15.21
CA LEU A 89 -19.53 11.00 -16.56
C LEU A 89 -18.24 10.81 -17.36
N PHE A 90 -18.24 9.83 -18.26
CA PHE A 90 -17.06 9.52 -19.05
C PHE A 90 -16.76 10.64 -20.07
N SER A 91 -15.48 11.02 -20.15
CA SER A 91 -14.88 11.50 -21.40
C SER A 91 -14.47 10.31 -22.28
N LEU A 92 -14.23 10.55 -23.58
CA LEU A 92 -13.81 9.49 -24.51
C LEU A 92 -12.58 8.71 -24.00
N SER A 93 -11.54 9.39 -23.53
CA SER A 93 -10.32 8.75 -23.02
C SER A 93 -10.57 7.92 -21.76
N SER A 94 -11.43 8.40 -20.85
CA SER A 94 -11.80 7.64 -19.65
C SER A 94 -12.67 6.43 -19.97
N LEU A 95 -13.54 6.51 -20.98
CA LEU A 95 -14.32 5.38 -21.47
C LEU A 95 -13.40 4.34 -22.13
N GLN A 96 -12.51 4.77 -23.03
CA GLN A 96 -11.51 3.89 -23.66
C GLN A 96 -10.67 3.18 -22.59
N SER A 97 -10.21 3.89 -21.56
CA SER A 97 -9.47 3.29 -20.45
C SER A 97 -10.32 2.29 -19.64
N ALA A 98 -11.58 2.62 -19.37
CA ALA A 98 -12.50 1.73 -18.64
C ALA A 98 -12.80 0.45 -19.43
N MET A 99 -13.06 0.57 -20.74
CA MET A 99 -13.31 -0.56 -21.62
C MET A 99 -12.06 -1.43 -21.81
N ASN A 100 -10.87 -0.82 -21.94
CA ASN A 100 -9.62 -1.56 -21.98
C ASN A 100 -9.36 -2.35 -20.69
N LYS A 101 -9.59 -1.74 -19.52
CA LYS A 101 -9.42 -2.41 -18.22
C LYS A 101 -10.40 -3.56 -18.00
N ARG A 102 -11.65 -3.39 -18.43
CA ARG A 102 -12.74 -4.34 -18.14
C ARG A 102 -12.88 -5.44 -19.19
N TYR A 103 -12.61 -5.11 -20.46
CA TYR A 103 -12.90 -5.98 -21.60
C TYR A 103 -11.71 -6.17 -22.54
N HIS A 104 -10.54 -5.61 -22.22
CA HIS A 104 -9.34 -5.68 -23.07
C HIS A 104 -9.55 -5.12 -24.50
N ALA A 105 -10.54 -4.25 -24.68
CA ALA A 105 -10.76 -3.55 -25.95
C ALA A 105 -9.61 -2.57 -26.23
N SER A 106 -9.19 -2.48 -27.48
CA SER A 106 -8.25 -1.45 -27.93
C SER A 106 -8.94 -0.09 -28.02
N ALA A 107 -8.20 0.97 -27.69
CA ALA A 107 -8.66 2.35 -27.84
C ALA A 107 -8.66 2.79 -29.30
#